data_AF-A0A4Q6A8T3-F1
#
_entry.id   AF-A0A4Q6A8T3-F1
#
_cell.length_a   1.000
_cell.length_b   1.000
_cell.length_c   1.000
_cell.angle_alpha   90.00
_cell.angle_beta   90.00
_cell.angle_gamma   90.00
#
_symmetry.space_group_name_H-M   'P 1'
#
loop_
_entity.id
_entity.type
_entity.pdbx_description
1 polymer ?
#
loop_
_entity_poly.entity_id
_entity_poly.type
_entity_poly.pdbx_seq_one_letter_code
_entity_poly.pdbx_strand_id
1 'polypeptide(L)'
;MDDVQHFDDVLFAFVLVCGGVLLIPRKEKVPGRFQLPYINGQFIFPVIIVAAIVVAHALSNTYFTDLFRFDFSGNADYVSGKVGFWDVAMLQVSLIVFWIFAIVLALFTLVKKYSLIPLMGVITCSYLLTGMSKSNWVWFIGWLAVGLVVYFLYGYKNSKLAKENIQPVVE
;
A
#
# COMPACT_ATOMS: atom_id res chain seq x y z
N MET A 1 -7.70 16.42 18.62
CA MET A 1 -6.89 16.45 17.38
C MET A 1 -5.82 15.34 17.42
N ASP A 2 -5.38 14.96 18.62
CA ASP A 2 -4.38 13.92 18.87
C ASP A 2 -4.87 12.49 18.58
N ASP A 3 -6.16 12.18 18.79
CA ASP A 3 -6.70 10.84 18.52
C ASP A 3 -6.73 10.47 17.04
N VAL A 4 -6.95 11.46 16.16
CA VAL A 4 -6.97 11.27 14.70
C VAL A 4 -5.55 11.02 14.19
N GLN A 5 -4.57 11.77 14.70
CA GLN A 5 -3.17 11.60 14.36
C GLN A 5 -2.65 10.22 14.80
N HIS A 6 -3.13 9.68 15.93
CA HIS A 6 -2.71 8.36 16.41
C HIS A 6 -3.28 7.20 15.58
N PHE A 7 -4.53 7.30 15.11
CA PHE A 7 -5.16 6.29 14.26
C PHE A 7 -4.43 6.13 12.92
N ASP A 8 -4.06 7.27 12.38
CA ASP A 8 -3.36 7.43 11.13
C ASP A 8 -1.94 6.79 11.11
N ASP A 9 -1.18 6.96 12.19
CA ASP A 9 0.14 6.34 12.36
C ASP A 9 0.06 4.80 12.37
N VAL A 10 -1.03 4.26 12.94
CA VAL A 10 -1.30 2.81 13.00
C VAL A 10 -1.63 2.26 11.62
N LEU A 11 -2.41 2.99 10.80
CA LEU A 11 -2.72 2.59 9.42
C LEU A 11 -1.43 2.48 8.58
N PHE A 12 -0.51 3.42 8.75
CA PHE A 12 0.79 3.37 8.07
C PHE A 12 1.65 2.20 8.51
N ALA A 13 1.76 1.96 9.82
CA ALA A 13 2.48 0.81 10.34
C ALA A 13 1.91 -0.50 9.78
N PHE A 14 0.58 -0.60 9.66
CA PHE A 14 -0.08 -1.76 9.09
C PHE A 14 0.22 -1.94 7.59
N VAL A 15 0.22 -0.87 6.80
CA VAL A 15 0.64 -0.93 5.37
C VAL A 15 2.09 -1.38 5.23
N LEU A 16 3.01 -0.86 6.04
CA LEU A 16 4.41 -1.28 6.02
C LEU A 16 4.58 -2.74 6.44
N VAL A 17 3.82 -3.21 7.43
CA VAL A 17 3.83 -4.62 7.85
C VAL A 17 3.26 -5.52 6.75
N CYS A 18 2.09 -5.21 6.20
CA CYS A 18 1.48 -6.00 5.13
C CYS A 18 2.33 -6.00 3.84
N GLY A 19 2.91 -4.85 3.48
CA GLY A 19 3.88 -4.74 2.39
C GLY A 19 5.17 -5.53 2.66
N GLY A 20 5.68 -5.50 3.89
CA GLY A 20 6.84 -6.28 4.32
C GLY A 20 6.61 -7.79 4.23
N VAL A 21 5.42 -8.27 4.60
CA VAL A 21 5.03 -9.69 4.47
C VAL A 21 5.04 -10.15 3.00
N LEU A 22 4.71 -9.27 2.03
CA LEU A 22 4.81 -9.60 0.60
C LEU A 22 6.25 -9.80 0.12
N LEU A 23 7.25 -9.22 0.79
CA LEU A 23 8.67 -9.34 0.44
C LEU A 23 9.35 -10.57 1.06
N ILE A 24 8.72 -11.26 2.00
CA ILE A 24 9.30 -12.44 2.65
C ILE A 24 9.34 -13.62 1.67
N PRO A 25 10.53 -14.22 1.38
CA PRO A 25 10.62 -15.39 0.52
C PRO A 25 9.90 -16.57 1.17
N ARG A 26 9.17 -17.35 0.35
CA ARG A 26 8.47 -18.55 0.85
C ARG A 26 9.48 -19.53 1.45
N LYS A 27 9.44 -19.72 2.77
CA LYS A 27 10.14 -20.84 3.42
C LYS A 27 9.53 -22.17 2.95
N GLU A 28 10.41 -23.12 2.65
CA GLU A 28 10.01 -24.49 2.32
C GLU A 28 9.25 -25.15 3.48
N LYS A 29 8.33 -26.06 3.11
CA LYS A 29 7.37 -26.67 4.02
C LYS A 29 8.07 -27.56 5.04
N VAL A 30 8.19 -27.10 6.28
CA VAL A 30 8.69 -27.91 7.40
C VAL A 30 7.51 -28.65 8.06
N PRO A 31 7.50 -29.99 8.10
CA PRO A 31 6.43 -30.74 8.77
C PRO A 31 6.43 -30.47 10.29
N GLY A 32 5.25 -30.23 10.87
CA GLY A 32 5.06 -30.02 12.33
C GLY A 32 4.80 -28.58 12.80
N ARG A 33 4.72 -27.60 11.90
CA ARG A 33 4.32 -26.21 12.20
C ARG A 33 2.97 -25.87 11.57
N PHE A 34 2.20 -25.02 12.24
CA PHE A 34 0.89 -24.52 11.78
C PHE A 34 0.98 -23.99 10.34
N GLN A 35 0.12 -24.51 9.47
CA GLN A 35 0.11 -24.21 8.04
C GLN A 35 -1.05 -23.26 7.73
N LEU A 36 -0.75 -22.11 7.12
CA LEU A 36 -1.78 -21.21 6.62
C LEU A 36 -2.41 -21.83 5.36
N PRO A 37 -3.75 -21.90 5.27
CA PRO A 37 -4.44 -22.39 4.08
C PRO A 37 -4.07 -21.51 2.87
N TYR A 38 -3.47 -22.12 1.86
CA TYR A 38 -3.08 -21.42 0.63
C TYR A 38 -4.26 -21.39 -0.34
N ILE A 39 -4.86 -20.21 -0.49
CA ILE A 39 -5.85 -19.95 -1.53
C ILE A 39 -5.11 -19.25 -2.68
N ASN A 40 -5.39 -19.68 -3.90
CA ASN A 40 -4.71 -19.21 -5.09
C ASN A 40 -5.16 -17.78 -5.48
N GLY A 41 -4.34 -16.78 -5.15
CA GLY A 41 -4.66 -15.37 -5.37
C GLY A 41 -4.64 -14.89 -6.81
N GLN A 42 -4.03 -15.67 -7.70
CA GLN A 42 -3.82 -15.31 -9.09
C GLN A 42 -5.12 -14.90 -9.81
N PHE A 43 -6.26 -15.52 -9.49
CA PHE A 43 -7.53 -15.24 -10.15
C PHE A 43 -8.50 -14.48 -9.26
N ILE A 44 -8.53 -14.79 -7.95
CA ILE A 44 -9.48 -14.18 -7.02
C ILE A 44 -9.20 -12.68 -6.88
N PHE A 45 -7.94 -12.28 -6.73
CA PHE A 45 -7.58 -10.87 -6.53
C PHE A 45 -7.93 -9.97 -7.73
N PRO A 46 -7.53 -10.28 -8.99
CA PRO A 46 -7.92 -9.46 -10.13
C PRO A 46 -9.44 -9.47 -10.37
N VAL A 47 -10.13 -10.59 -10.12
CA VAL A 47 -11.60 -10.63 -10.21
C VAL A 47 -12.25 -9.66 -9.22
N ILE A 48 -11.74 -9.56 -7.99
CA ILE A 48 -12.23 -8.60 -6.99
C ILE A 48 -12.02 -7.16 -7.48
N ILE A 49 -10.83 -6.84 -8.02
CA ILE A 49 -10.54 -5.49 -8.52
C ILE A 49 -11.44 -5.14 -9.72
N VAL A 50 -11.60 -6.06 -10.67
CA VAL A 50 -12.50 -5.85 -11.82
C VAL A 50 -13.95 -5.70 -11.36
N ALA A 51 -14.41 -6.52 -10.43
CA ALA A 51 -15.74 -6.38 -9.84
C ALA A 51 -15.92 -5.02 -9.17
N ALA A 52 -14.92 -4.53 -8.43
CA ALA A 52 -14.95 -3.20 -7.82
C ALA A 52 -15.05 -2.08 -8.87
N ILE A 53 -14.31 -2.18 -9.98
CA ILE A 53 -14.39 -1.21 -11.11
C ILE A 53 -15.79 -1.24 -11.73
N VAL A 54 -16.32 -2.43 -12.00
CA VAL A 54 -17.64 -2.61 -12.62
C VAL A 54 -18.74 -2.06 -11.71
N VAL A 55 -18.67 -2.33 -10.41
CA VAL A 55 -19.62 -1.80 -9.43
C VAL A 55 -19.52 -0.27 -9.35
N ALA A 56 -18.31 0.30 -9.30
CA ALA A 56 -18.13 1.75 -9.30
C ALA A 56 -18.71 2.40 -10.56
N HIS A 57 -18.51 1.78 -11.72
CA HIS A 57 -19.09 2.24 -12.99
C HIS A 57 -20.61 2.05 -13.05
N ALA A 58 -21.15 0.97 -12.47
CA ALA A 58 -22.59 0.69 -12.44
C ALA A 58 -23.35 1.62 -11.50
N LEU A 59 -22.74 2.02 -10.37
CA LEU A 59 -23.30 2.99 -9.43
C LEU A 59 -23.30 4.41 -10.01
N SER A 60 -22.28 4.76 -10.79
CA SER A 60 -22.19 6.04 -11.49
C SER A 60 -21.29 5.94 -12.72
N ASN A 61 -21.87 6.15 -13.92
CA ASN A 61 -21.11 6.16 -15.17
C ASN A 61 -20.04 7.26 -15.20
N THR A 62 -20.18 8.31 -14.38
CA THR A 62 -19.23 9.43 -14.31
C THR A 62 -18.16 9.27 -13.23
N TYR A 63 -18.14 8.18 -12.44
CA TYR A 63 -17.19 8.03 -11.33
C TYR A 63 -15.74 8.31 -11.74
N PHE A 64 -15.25 7.60 -12.76
CA PHE A 64 -13.87 7.77 -13.22
C PHE A 64 -13.65 9.12 -13.89
N THR A 65 -14.64 9.66 -14.62
CA THR A 65 -14.51 10.99 -15.24
C THR A 65 -14.44 12.09 -14.19
N ASP A 66 -15.22 12.01 -13.12
CA ASP A 66 -15.20 12.96 -12.01
C ASP A 66 -13.93 12.82 -11.17
N LEU A 67 -13.34 11.62 -11.13
CA LEU A 67 -12.04 11.35 -10.50
C LEU A 67 -10.89 12.09 -11.21
N PHE A 68 -10.93 12.20 -12.54
CA PHE A 68 -9.94 12.94 -13.33
C PHE A 68 -10.31 14.41 -13.59
N ARG A 69 -11.54 14.82 -13.25
CA ARG A 69 -11.96 16.22 -13.29
C ARG A 69 -11.53 16.88 -11.98
N PHE A 70 -10.40 17.58 -12.03
CA PHE A 70 -9.89 18.43 -10.95
C PHE A 70 -10.69 19.73 -10.78
N ASP A 71 -12.02 19.65 -10.86
CA ASP A 71 -12.93 20.77 -10.75
C ASP A 71 -13.49 20.85 -9.32
N PHE A 72 -12.84 21.65 -8.49
CA PHE A 72 -13.17 21.81 -7.07
C PHE A 72 -14.21 22.90 -6.82
N SER A 73 -14.76 23.51 -7.88
CA SER A 73 -15.70 24.63 -7.77
C SER A 73 -17.03 24.24 -7.12
N GLY A 74 -17.37 22.95 -7.07
CA GLY A 74 -18.58 22.46 -6.41
C GLY A 74 -18.48 22.29 -4.89
N ASN A 75 -17.30 22.47 -4.29
CA ASN A 75 -17.11 22.24 -2.85
C ASN A 75 -17.22 23.55 -2.05
N ALA A 76 -18.28 23.67 -1.25
CA ALA A 76 -18.56 24.90 -0.49
C ALA A 76 -17.42 25.30 0.46
N ASP A 77 -16.70 24.34 1.01
CA ASP A 77 -15.57 24.59 1.91
C ASP A 77 -14.32 25.11 1.17
N TYR A 78 -14.13 24.68 -0.09
CA TYR A 78 -13.06 25.19 -0.96
C TYR A 78 -13.37 26.61 -1.46
N VAL A 79 -14.62 26.85 -1.90
CA VAL A 79 -15.08 28.16 -2.38
C VAL A 79 -15.08 29.20 -1.24
N SER A 80 -15.32 28.77 0.00
CA SER A 80 -15.24 29.63 1.19
C SER A 80 -13.79 29.93 1.65
N GLY A 81 -12.77 29.36 0.98
CA GLY A 81 -11.36 29.52 1.34
C GLY A 81 -10.97 28.86 2.66
N LYS A 82 -11.82 27.97 3.21
CA LYS A 82 -11.56 27.28 4.49
C LYS A 82 -10.56 26.13 4.34
N VAL A 83 -10.51 25.50 3.16
CA VAL A 83 -9.58 24.40 2.84
C VAL A 83 -8.77 24.73 1.59
N GLY A 84 -7.50 24.35 1.57
CA GLY A 84 -6.62 24.64 0.44
C GLY A 84 -6.87 23.70 -0.74
N PHE A 85 -6.45 24.10 -1.95
CA PHE A 85 -6.51 23.26 -3.15
C PHE A 85 -5.93 21.86 -2.93
N TRP A 86 -4.80 21.79 -2.22
CA TRP A 86 -4.15 20.52 -1.95
C TRP A 86 -4.98 19.59 -1.04
N ASP A 87 -5.92 20.09 -0.21
CA ASP A 87 -6.75 19.26 0.67
C ASP A 87 -7.76 18.47 -0.16
N VAL A 88 -8.39 19.14 -1.12
CA VAL A 88 -9.38 18.55 -2.01
C VAL A 88 -8.73 17.72 -3.11
N ALA A 89 -7.57 18.13 -3.63
CA ALA A 89 -6.83 17.40 -4.64
C ALA A 89 -6.22 16.09 -4.10
N MET A 90 -5.86 16.03 -2.82
CA MET A 90 -5.24 14.84 -2.24
C MET A 90 -6.17 13.63 -2.28
N LEU A 91 -7.48 13.80 -2.06
CA LEU A 91 -8.45 12.72 -2.13
C LEU A 91 -8.56 12.16 -3.55
N GLN A 92 -8.74 13.02 -4.55
CA GLN A 92 -8.80 12.61 -5.95
C GLN A 92 -7.49 11.95 -6.40
N VAL A 93 -6.35 12.58 -6.14
CA VAL A 93 -5.02 12.05 -6.49
C VAL A 93 -4.75 10.72 -5.78
N SER A 94 -5.08 10.59 -4.49
CA SER A 94 -4.88 9.36 -3.73
C SER A 94 -5.74 8.22 -4.24
N LEU A 95 -7.00 8.49 -4.66
CA LEU A 95 -7.85 7.49 -5.29
C LEU A 95 -7.31 7.06 -6.67
N ILE A 96 -6.77 7.99 -7.47
CA ILE A 96 -6.08 7.64 -8.73
C ILE A 96 -4.89 6.73 -8.44
N VAL A 97 -4.03 7.11 -7.49
CA VAL A 97 -2.87 6.33 -7.08
C VAL A 97 -3.28 4.97 -6.56
N PHE A 98 -4.33 4.88 -5.76
CA PHE A 98 -4.91 3.64 -5.26
C PHE A 98 -5.33 2.71 -6.40
N TRP A 99 -6.09 3.21 -7.37
CA TRP A 99 -6.52 2.41 -8.53
C TRP A 99 -5.33 1.94 -9.37
N ILE A 100 -4.34 2.80 -9.62
CA ILE A 100 -3.10 2.42 -10.31
C ILE A 100 -2.37 1.33 -9.53
N PHE A 101 -2.17 1.51 -8.22
CA PHE A 101 -1.49 0.55 -7.36
C PHE A 101 -2.24 -0.79 -7.27
N ALA A 102 -3.57 -0.77 -7.21
CA ALA A 102 -4.43 -1.94 -7.23
C ALA A 102 -4.27 -2.74 -8.54
N ILE A 103 -4.24 -2.05 -9.69
CA ILE A 103 -4.01 -2.66 -11.00
C ILE A 103 -2.59 -3.25 -11.07
N VAL A 104 -1.57 -2.52 -10.61
CA VAL A 104 -0.19 -3.01 -10.57
C VAL A 104 -0.09 -4.28 -9.72
N LEU A 105 -0.65 -4.28 -8.51
CA LEU A 105 -0.67 -5.48 -7.67
C LEU A 105 -1.45 -6.64 -8.31
N ALA A 106 -2.53 -6.34 -9.03
CA ALA A 106 -3.29 -7.36 -9.75
C ALA A 106 -2.43 -8.02 -10.85
N LEU A 107 -1.70 -7.21 -11.64
CA LEU A 107 -0.75 -7.71 -12.63
C LEU A 107 0.40 -8.50 -12.00
N PHE A 108 0.98 -8.02 -10.90
CA PHE A 108 2.03 -8.73 -10.16
C PHE A 108 1.55 -10.07 -9.60
N THR A 109 0.28 -10.16 -9.21
CA THR A 109 -0.37 -11.38 -8.69
C THR A 109 -0.65 -12.41 -9.80
N LEU A 110 -0.78 -11.97 -11.05
CA LEU A 110 -0.85 -12.87 -12.20
C LEU A 110 0.51 -13.50 -12.52
N VAL A 111 1.60 -12.72 -12.38
CA VAL A 111 2.97 -13.19 -12.68
C VAL A 111 3.54 -14.02 -11.54
N LYS A 112 3.25 -13.67 -10.28
CA LYS A 112 3.71 -14.40 -9.09
C LYS A 112 2.52 -14.90 -8.29
N LYS A 113 2.56 -16.19 -7.92
CA LYS A 113 1.60 -16.90 -7.06
C LYS A 113 1.61 -16.39 -5.61
N TYR A 114 1.23 -15.13 -5.41
CA TYR A 114 1.16 -14.47 -4.12
C TYR A 114 -0.06 -14.96 -3.31
N SER A 115 0.07 -14.95 -1.99
CA SER A 115 -1.00 -15.32 -1.06
C SER A 115 -2.06 -14.21 -1.00
N LEU A 116 -3.35 -14.60 -1.06
CA LEU A 116 -4.48 -13.67 -0.94
C LEU A 116 -4.53 -12.88 0.36
N ILE A 117 -4.11 -13.51 1.46
CA ILE A 117 -4.25 -12.98 2.81
C ILE A 117 -3.51 -11.63 2.96
N PRO A 118 -2.19 -11.53 2.69
CA PRO A 118 -1.49 -10.25 2.74
C PRO A 118 -1.94 -9.27 1.65
N LEU A 119 -2.34 -9.73 0.45
CA LEU A 119 -2.85 -8.85 -0.62
C LEU A 119 -4.14 -8.11 -0.21
N MET A 120 -5.08 -8.81 0.43
CA MET A 120 -6.31 -8.20 0.93
C MET A 120 -6.05 -7.20 2.07
N GLY A 121 -5.02 -7.45 2.89
CA GLY A 121 -4.56 -6.51 3.90
C GLY A 121 -3.99 -5.24 3.27
N VAL A 122 -3.06 -5.38 2.32
CA VAL A 122 -2.46 -4.23 1.64
C VAL A 122 -3.52 -3.39 0.92
N ILE A 123 -4.43 -3.99 0.15
CA ILE A 123 -5.44 -3.22 -0.60
C ILE A 123 -6.39 -2.45 0.33
N THR A 124 -6.86 -3.08 1.41
CA THR A 124 -7.78 -2.44 2.36
C THR A 124 -7.10 -1.26 3.06
N CYS A 125 -5.84 -1.44 3.46
CA CYS A 125 -5.13 -0.40 4.17
C CYS A 125 -4.68 0.74 3.23
N SER A 126 -4.30 0.43 1.99
CA SER A 126 -4.07 1.44 0.96
C SER A 126 -5.32 2.27 0.67
N TYR A 127 -6.52 1.66 0.71
CA TYR A 127 -7.77 2.41 0.56
C TYR A 127 -8.00 3.37 1.73
N LEU A 128 -7.79 2.92 2.97
CA LEU A 128 -7.97 3.77 4.16
C LEU A 128 -7.00 4.94 4.19
N LEU A 129 -5.77 4.78 3.67
CA LEU A 129 -4.81 5.88 3.54
C LEU A 129 -5.29 7.00 2.61
N THR A 130 -6.21 6.73 1.67
CA THR A 130 -6.69 7.77 0.75
C THR A 130 -7.51 8.86 1.45
N GLY A 131 -8.06 8.58 2.64
CA GLY A 131 -8.87 9.51 3.42
C GLY A 131 -8.11 10.41 4.40
N MET A 132 -6.77 10.31 4.46
CA MET A 132 -5.97 11.07 5.44
C MET A 132 -5.79 12.54 5.09
N SER A 133 -5.61 13.37 6.13
CA SER A 133 -5.26 14.78 5.98
C SER A 133 -3.78 15.00 5.62
N LYS A 134 -3.50 16.11 4.92
CA LYS A 134 -2.16 16.49 4.45
C LYS A 134 -1.11 16.61 5.54
N SER A 135 -1.49 17.17 6.69
CA SER A 135 -0.53 17.39 7.79
C SER A 135 0.12 16.07 8.21
N ASN A 136 -0.65 14.98 8.21
CA ASN A 136 -0.16 13.68 8.63
C ASN A 136 0.84 13.08 7.62
N TRP A 137 0.52 13.20 6.34
CA TRP A 137 1.34 12.65 5.26
C TRP A 137 2.76 13.23 5.25
N VAL A 138 2.91 14.52 5.60
CA VAL A 138 4.21 15.19 5.70
C VAL A 138 5.05 14.61 6.84
N TRP A 139 4.45 14.40 8.02
CA TRP A 139 5.14 13.78 9.17
C TRP A 139 5.57 12.35 8.87
N PHE A 140 4.68 11.56 8.25
CA PHE A 140 4.97 10.18 7.85
C PHE A 140 6.16 10.10 6.88
N ILE A 141 6.15 10.87 5.79
CA ILE A 141 7.24 10.86 4.81
C ILE A 141 8.54 11.38 5.42
N GLY A 142 8.46 12.40 6.27
CA GLY A 142 9.63 12.90 7.01
C GLY A 142 10.28 11.81 7.85
N TRP A 143 9.50 11.07 8.63
CA TRP A 143 10.02 10.00 9.48
C TRP A 143 10.49 8.78 8.68
N LEU A 144 9.77 8.41 7.62
CA LEU A 144 10.17 7.34 6.70
C LEU A 144 11.51 7.68 6.04
N ALA A 145 11.67 8.90 5.54
CA ALA A 145 12.92 9.36 4.94
C ALA A 145 14.08 9.28 5.93
N VAL A 146 13.88 9.74 7.18
CA VAL A 146 14.89 9.62 8.24
C VAL A 146 15.24 8.15 8.52
N GLY A 147 14.24 7.28 8.67
CA GLY A 147 14.45 5.84 8.88
C GLY A 147 15.20 5.19 7.72
N LEU A 148 14.89 5.57 6.49
CA LEU A 148 15.57 5.09 5.28
C LEU A 148 17.03 5.56 5.23
N VAL A 149 17.29 6.82 5.57
CA VAL A 149 18.66 7.37 5.67
C VAL A 149 19.47 6.60 6.71
N VAL A 150 18.92 6.37 7.91
CA VAL A 150 19.59 5.58 8.95
C VAL A 150 19.80 4.13 8.50
N TYR A 151 18.81 3.53 7.85
CA TYR A 151 18.92 2.17 7.29
C TYR A 151 20.05 2.07 6.27
N PHE A 152 20.18 3.02 5.34
CA PHE A 152 21.28 3.01 4.36
C PHE A 152 22.64 3.25 5.01
N LEU A 153 22.76 4.20 5.95
CA LEU A 153 24.00 4.47 6.67
C LEU A 153 24.47 3.25 7.49
N TYR A 154 23.54 2.55 8.13
CA TYR A 154 23.84 1.34 8.91
C TYR A 154 24.03 0.10 8.02
N GLY A 155 23.18 -0.07 7.01
CA GLY A 155 23.14 -1.22 6.09
C GLY A 155 24.32 -1.27 5.13
N TYR A 156 24.85 -0.12 4.70
CA TYR A 156 26.08 -0.05 3.93
C TYR A 156 27.29 -0.59 4.71
N LYS A 157 27.29 -0.39 6.04
CA LYS A 157 28.39 -0.81 6.92
C LYS A 157 28.31 -2.27 7.39
N ASN A 158 27.15 -2.92 7.28
CA ASN A 158 26.88 -4.27 7.82
C ASN A 158 26.34 -5.29 6.79
N SER A 159 26.48 -5.05 5.49
CA SER A 159 26.01 -5.96 4.45
C SER A 159 26.73 -7.32 4.51
N LYS A 160 26.15 -8.25 5.27
CA LYS A 160 26.62 -9.63 5.49
C LYS A 160 26.45 -10.54 4.27
N LEU A 161 26.02 -10.03 3.11
CA LEU A 161 25.80 -10.85 1.90
C LEU A 161 27.10 -11.36 1.23
N ALA A 162 28.28 -10.90 1.65
CA ALA A 162 29.57 -11.38 1.15
C ALA A 162 30.30 -12.38 2.06
N LYS A 163 29.79 -12.67 3.27
CA LYS A 163 30.51 -13.49 4.27
C LYS A 163 30.13 -14.98 4.29
N GLU A 164 29.14 -15.39 3.51
CA GLU A 164 28.63 -16.78 3.48
C GLU A 164 29.21 -17.64 2.34
N ASN A 165 30.22 -17.16 1.61
CA ASN A 165 30.88 -17.89 0.52
C ASN A 165 32.28 -18.43 0.86
N ILE A 166 32.62 -18.56 2.15
CA ILE A 166 33.91 -19.12 2.58
C ILE A 166 33.68 -20.10 3.74
N GLN A 167 33.08 -21.25 3.43
CA GLN A 167 33.31 -22.47 4.22
C GLN A 167 34.24 -23.36 3.39
N PRO A 168 35.53 -23.52 3.76
CA PRO A 168 36.39 -24.47 3.08
C PRO A 168 35.86 -25.88 3.39
N VAL A 169 35.53 -26.63 2.34
CA VAL A 169 35.38 -28.09 2.40
C VAL A 169 36.77 -28.62 2.75
N VAL A 170 36.94 -29.07 3.99
CA VAL A 170 38.13 -29.83 4.41
C VAL A 170 37.90 -31.28 4.00
N GLU A 171 38.69 -31.76 3.05
CA GLU A 171 38.95 -33.19 2.81
C GLU A 171 40.29 -33.56 3.44
#